data_AF-A0A4Y2P855-F1
#
_entry.id   AF-A0A4Y2P855-F1
#
_cell.length_a   1.000
_cell.length_b   1.000
_cell.length_c   1.000
_cell.angle_alpha   90.00
_cell.angle_beta   90.00
_cell.angle_gamma   90.00
#
_symmetry.space_group_name_H-M   'P 1'
#
loop_
_entity.id
_entity.type
_entity.pdbx_description
1 polymer ?
#
loop_
_entity_poly.entity_id
_entity_poly.type
_entity_poly.pdbx_seq_one_letter_code
_entity_poly.pdbx_strand_id
1 'polypeptide(L)'
;MEKGLKKKSEIAKEFGIPSNTLSTYLKNRDKIWSSENGTGKNRKRMRGPDCPDVDGCVLKWFKQARDKNIPISGPIMRAKDEQFVSDRISQNLCIRKRLSKGNAIHWGCKSHNLHFLMHGRHEGD
;
A
#
# COMPACT_ATOMS: atom_id res chain seq x y z
N MET A 1 -39.40 -20.39 -1.52
CA MET A 1 -38.17 -21.08 -1.08
C MET A 1 -37.44 -20.16 -0.12
N GLU A 2 -37.69 -20.32 1.18
CA GLU A 2 -37.05 -19.52 2.22
C GLU A 2 -35.66 -20.14 2.47
N LYS A 3 -34.61 -19.54 1.90
CA LYS A 3 -33.23 -19.94 2.23
C LYS A 3 -32.98 -19.50 3.67
N GLY A 4 -33.19 -20.40 4.62
CA GLY A 4 -32.95 -20.17 6.03
C GLY A 4 -31.58 -19.53 6.24
N LEU A 5 -31.58 -18.33 6.80
CA LEU A 5 -30.36 -17.61 7.15
C LEU A 5 -29.59 -18.46 8.15
N LYS A 6 -28.50 -19.12 7.69
CA LYS A 6 -27.55 -19.81 8.57
C LYS A 6 -27.20 -18.87 9.73
N LYS A 7 -27.26 -19.38 10.97
CA LYS A 7 -26.93 -18.57 12.14
C LYS A 7 -25.46 -18.15 12.05
N LYS A 8 -25.15 -16.92 12.48
CA LYS A 8 -23.76 -16.40 12.50
C LYS A 8 -22.79 -17.35 13.19
N SER A 9 -23.24 -18.06 14.22
CA SER A 9 -22.44 -19.06 14.94
C SER A 9 -22.08 -20.28 14.09
N GLU A 10 -22.98 -20.72 13.21
CA GLU A 10 -22.77 -21.87 12.33
C GLU A 10 -21.78 -21.51 11.21
N ILE A 11 -21.95 -20.32 10.63
CA ILE A 11 -20.99 -19.74 9.67
C ILE A 11 -19.61 -19.60 10.33
N ALA A 12 -19.54 -19.05 11.54
CA ALA A 12 -18.27 -18.89 12.25
C ALA A 12 -17.55 -20.24 12.47
N LYS A 13 -18.29 -21.31 12.80
CA LYS A 13 -17.75 -22.66 12.95
C LYS A 13 -17.29 -23.26 11.63
N GLU A 14 -18.07 -23.11 10.56
CA GLU A 14 -17.73 -23.58 9.20
C GLU A 14 -16.41 -22.99 8.71
N PHE A 15 -16.16 -21.70 8.99
CA PHE A 15 -14.93 -21.01 8.62
C PHE A 15 -13.81 -21.06 9.68
N GLY A 16 -14.03 -21.74 10.82
CA GLY A 16 -13.04 -21.84 11.90
C GLY A 16 -12.67 -20.50 12.54
N ILE A 17 -13.57 -19.51 12.52
CA ILE A 17 -13.33 -18.17 13.05
C ILE A 17 -14.16 -17.89 14.32
N PRO A 18 -13.68 -17.06 15.25
CA PRO A 18 -14.49 -16.60 16.36
C PRO A 18 -15.71 -15.79 15.90
N SER A 19 -16.83 -15.93 16.60
CA SER A 19 -18.07 -15.17 16.31
C SER A 19 -17.87 -13.64 16.32
N ASN A 20 -16.98 -13.15 17.21
CA ASN A 20 -16.62 -11.73 17.27
C ASN A 20 -15.87 -11.27 16.00
N THR A 21 -15.01 -12.12 15.45
CA THR A 21 -14.27 -11.85 14.21
C THR A 21 -15.24 -11.75 13.03
N LEU A 22 -16.16 -12.72 12.90
CA LEU A 22 -17.20 -12.67 11.87
C LEU A 22 -18.04 -11.40 11.98
N SER A 23 -18.41 -11.01 13.21
CA SER A 23 -19.16 -9.77 13.45
C SER A 23 -18.39 -8.53 13.02
N THR A 24 -17.09 -8.47 13.28
CA THR A 24 -16.21 -7.38 12.83
C THR A 24 -16.08 -7.34 11.31
N TYR A 25 -15.98 -8.50 10.66
CA TYR A 25 -15.91 -8.60 9.19
C TYR A 25 -17.19 -8.10 8.54
N LEU A 26 -18.35 -8.48 9.07
CA LEU A 26 -19.64 -7.99 8.58
C LEU A 26 -19.79 -6.49 8.78
N LYS A 27 -19.35 -5.93 9.91
CA LYS A 27 -19.37 -4.48 10.17
C LYS A 27 -18.47 -3.68 9.21
N ASN A 28 -17.32 -4.25 8.83
CA ASN A 28 -16.34 -3.60 7.96
C ASN A 28 -16.42 -4.09 6.50
N ARG A 29 -17.50 -4.78 6.12
CA ARG A 29 -17.67 -5.42 4.80
C ARG A 29 -17.33 -4.48 3.65
N ASP A 30 -17.92 -3.29 3.64
CA ASP A 30 -17.77 -2.34 2.54
C ASP A 30 -16.33 -1.83 2.45
N LYS A 31 -15.70 -1.55 3.61
CA LYS A 31 -14.29 -1.14 3.68
C LYS A 31 -13.34 -2.21 3.15
N ILE A 32 -13.62 -3.48 3.45
CA ILE A 32 -12.84 -4.63 2.95
C ILE A 32 -13.01 -4.72 1.43
N TRP A 33 -14.25 -4.67 0.94
CA TRP A 33 -14.58 -4.77 -0.48
C TRP A 33 -13.96 -3.64 -1.31
N SER A 34 -14.06 -2.39 -0.84
CA SER A 34 -13.46 -1.23 -1.53
C SER A 34 -11.92 -1.27 -1.56
N SER A 35 -11.28 -2.04 -0.66
CA SER A 35 -9.82 -2.12 -0.59
C SER A 35 -9.20 -3.18 -1.52
N GLU A 36 -10.01 -4.09 -2.08
CA GLU A 36 -9.56 -5.19 -2.93
C GLU A 36 -9.02 -4.69 -4.28
N ASN A 37 -9.65 -3.68 -4.89
CA ASN A 37 -9.29 -3.18 -6.21
C ASN A 37 -7.95 -2.42 -6.28
N GLY A 38 -7.35 -2.05 -5.14
CA GLY A 38 -6.16 -1.19 -5.10
C GLY A 38 -4.95 -1.80 -4.43
N THR A 39 -5.05 -3.02 -3.89
CA THR A 39 -4.01 -3.58 -3.03
C THR A 39 -3.71 -5.04 -3.37
N GLY A 40 -2.44 -5.44 -3.27
CA GLY A 40 -2.04 -6.80 -3.62
C GLY A 40 -2.80 -7.85 -2.80
N LYS A 41 -3.11 -9.01 -3.42
CA LYS A 41 -3.93 -10.10 -2.86
C LYS A 41 -3.53 -10.60 -1.46
N ASN A 42 -2.31 -10.30 -0.99
CA ASN A 42 -1.78 -10.74 0.31
C ASN A 42 -1.81 -9.65 1.41
N ARG A 43 -2.40 -8.48 1.14
CA ARG A 43 -2.42 -7.36 2.08
C ARG A 43 -3.46 -7.60 3.19
N LYS A 44 -3.01 -7.73 4.44
CA LYS A 44 -3.87 -7.94 5.62
C LYS A 44 -4.20 -6.67 6.42
N ARG A 45 -3.48 -5.56 6.19
CA ARG A 45 -3.66 -4.29 6.94
C ARG A 45 -3.85 -3.12 6.02
N MET A 46 -4.93 -2.38 6.22
CA MET A 46 -5.18 -1.10 5.55
C MET A 46 -4.37 -0.01 6.26
N ARG A 47 -3.33 0.49 5.60
CA ARG A 47 -2.54 1.67 5.99
C ARG A 47 -2.59 2.65 4.83
N GLY A 48 -3.12 3.84 5.08
CA GLY A 48 -3.11 4.90 4.08
C GLY A 48 -1.69 5.44 3.85
N PRO A 49 -1.45 6.11 2.71
CA PRO A 49 -0.27 6.95 2.52
C PRO A 49 -0.22 8.08 3.54
N ASP A 50 0.97 8.43 4.04
CA ASP A 50 1.14 9.58 4.95
C ASP A 50 0.88 10.92 4.23
N CYS A 51 1.16 10.97 2.93
CA CYS A 51 0.92 12.13 2.06
C CYS A 51 0.38 11.63 0.71
N PRO A 52 -0.95 11.46 0.55
CA PRO A 52 -1.54 10.89 -0.66
C PRO A 52 -1.21 11.68 -1.94
N ASP A 53 -1.07 13.00 -1.84
CA ASP A 53 -0.75 13.88 -2.98
C ASP A 53 0.66 13.60 -3.53
N VAL A 54 1.66 13.58 -2.65
CA VAL A 54 3.06 13.27 -3.01
C VAL A 54 3.18 11.81 -3.48
N ASP A 55 2.58 10.87 -2.73
CA ASP A 55 2.62 9.45 -3.08
C ASP A 55 1.96 9.17 -4.44
N GLY A 56 0.89 9.91 -4.76
CA GLY A 56 0.25 9.86 -6.07
C GLY A 56 1.15 10.37 -7.20
N CYS A 57 1.89 11.45 -6.97
CA CYS A 57 2.86 11.99 -7.93
C CYS A 57 4.02 11.02 -8.18
N VAL A 58 4.61 10.47 -7.13
CA VAL A 58 5.69 9.48 -7.21
C VAL A 58 5.21 8.23 -7.95
N LEU A 59 4.01 7.73 -7.62
CA LEU A 59 3.44 6.56 -8.30
C LEU A 59 3.20 6.81 -9.78
N LYS A 60 2.70 7.99 -10.16
CA LYS A 60 2.50 8.36 -11.57
C LYS A 60 3.83 8.40 -12.32
N TRP A 61 4.85 9.03 -11.76
CA TRP A 61 6.20 9.06 -12.35
C TRP A 61 6.79 7.65 -12.47
N PHE A 62 6.64 6.82 -11.44
CA PHE A 62 7.13 5.44 -11.44
C PHE A 62 6.51 4.62 -12.56
N LYS A 63 5.19 4.73 -12.77
CA LYS A 63 4.50 4.06 -13.89
C LYS A 63 5.06 4.50 -15.23
N GLN A 64 5.18 5.81 -15.46
CA GLN A 64 5.74 6.37 -16.70
C GLN A 64 7.18 5.90 -16.96
N ALA A 65 7.99 5.73 -15.92
CA ALA A 65 9.35 5.23 -16.05
C ALA A 65 9.41 3.72 -16.34
N ARG A 66 8.50 2.92 -15.75
CA ARG A 66 8.36 1.50 -16.11
C ARG A 66 7.86 1.32 -17.55
N ASP A 67 6.94 2.16 -18.00
CA ASP A 67 6.46 2.14 -19.40
C ASP A 67 7.60 2.41 -20.39
N LYS A 68 8.61 3.16 -19.95
CA LYS A 68 9.86 3.43 -20.68
C LYS A 68 10.96 2.39 -20.45
N ASN A 69 10.67 1.29 -19.75
CA ASN A 69 11.62 0.24 -19.35
C ASN A 69 12.84 0.75 -18.57
N ILE A 70 12.70 1.86 -17.82
CA ILE A 70 13.78 2.40 -17.00
C ILE A 70 13.83 1.62 -15.68
N PRO A 71 14.96 0.99 -15.32
CA PRO A 71 15.10 0.33 -14.03
C PRO A 71 15.17 1.39 -12.93
N ILE A 72 14.17 1.40 -12.04
CA ILE A 72 14.15 2.30 -10.88
C ILE A 72 14.57 1.52 -9.64
N SER A 73 15.66 1.99 -9.02
CA SER A 73 16.10 1.52 -7.71
C SER A 73 15.44 2.31 -6.57
N GLY A 74 15.44 1.74 -5.36
CA GLY A 74 14.90 2.38 -4.17
C GLY A 74 15.48 3.79 -3.88
N PRO A 75 16.81 4.01 -3.99
CA PRO A 75 17.40 5.34 -3.82
C PRO A 75 16.89 6.38 -4.82
N ILE A 76 16.73 6.00 -6.09
CA ILE A 76 16.21 6.91 -7.14
C ILE A 76 14.76 7.29 -6.82
N MET A 77 13.96 6.33 -6.35
CA MET A 77 12.58 6.59 -5.93
C MET A 77 12.51 7.56 -4.75
N ARG A 78 13.44 7.47 -3.79
CA ARG A 78 13.53 8.41 -2.66
C ARG A 78 13.90 9.81 -3.13
N ALA A 79 14.94 9.95 -3.95
CA ALA A 79 15.35 11.26 -4.46
C ALA A 79 14.20 11.95 -5.21
N LYS A 80 13.38 11.16 -5.93
CA LYS A 80 12.19 11.68 -6.59
C LYS A 80 11.08 12.09 -5.62
N ASP A 81 10.84 11.30 -4.57
CA ASP A 81 9.92 11.67 -3.48
C ASP A 81 10.35 12.99 -2.83
N GLU A 82 11.62 13.13 -2.48
CA GLU A 82 12.19 14.36 -1.90
C GLU A 82 12.05 15.56 -2.83
N GLN A 83 12.24 15.38 -4.14
CA GLN A 83 12.00 16.43 -5.13
C GLN A 83 10.52 16.87 -5.15
N PHE A 84 9.58 15.92 -5.22
CA PHE A 84 8.15 16.25 -5.20
C PHE A 84 7.69 16.86 -3.88
N VAL A 85 8.28 16.41 -2.77
CA VAL A 85 8.10 17.02 -1.46
C VAL A 85 8.55 18.47 -1.52
N SER A 86 9.78 18.73 -1.98
CA SER A 86 10.38 20.07 -2.13
C SER A 86 9.51 21.00 -2.97
N ASP A 87 9.06 20.53 -4.13
CA ASP A 87 8.22 21.30 -5.06
C ASP A 87 6.84 21.65 -4.47
N ARG A 88 6.38 20.90 -3.46
CA ARG A 88 5.06 21.05 -2.85
C ARG A 88 5.07 21.55 -1.39
N ILE A 89 6.24 21.85 -0.82
CA ILE A 89 6.41 22.31 0.58
C ILE A 89 5.54 23.54 0.87
N SER A 90 5.35 24.43 -0.11
CA SER A 90 4.58 25.66 0.05
C SER A 90 3.06 25.44 0.20
N GLN A 91 2.53 24.25 -0.11
CA GLN A 91 1.08 24.02 -0.19
C GLN A 91 0.53 23.10 0.91
N ASN A 92 1.35 22.38 1.70
CA ASN A 92 0.81 21.26 2.50
C ASN A 92 1.48 21.00 3.87
N LEU A 93 0.68 21.01 4.94
CA LEU A 93 1.10 20.71 6.33
C LEU A 93 1.57 19.26 6.54
N CYS A 94 1.07 18.30 5.74
CA CYS A 94 1.43 16.88 5.85
C CYS A 94 2.90 16.61 5.47
N ILE A 95 3.47 17.41 4.57
CA ILE A 95 4.86 17.34 4.12
C ILE A 95 5.84 17.61 5.28
N ARG A 96 5.54 18.60 6.14
CA ARG A 96 6.39 18.92 7.31
C ARG A 96 6.56 17.73 8.25
N LYS A 97 5.53 16.89 8.41
CA LYS A 97 5.58 15.69 9.26
C LYS A 97 6.34 14.53 8.61
N ARG A 98 6.37 14.45 7.27
CA ARG A 98 7.09 13.41 6.53
C ARG A 98 8.61 13.58 6.61
N LEU A 99 9.11 14.81 6.48
CA LEU A 99 10.55 15.14 6.62
C LEU A 99 11.10 14.76 8.00
N SER A 100 10.28 14.86 9.05
CA SER A 100 10.66 14.49 10.42
C SER A 100 10.80 12.97 10.66
N LYS A 101 10.29 12.10 9.78
CA LYS A 101 10.15 10.64 10.05
C LYS A 101 11.05 9.71 9.22
N GLY A 102 11.83 10.22 8.26
CA GLY A 102 12.91 9.44 7.60
C GLY A 102 12.53 8.12 6.91
N ASN A 103 11.24 7.86 6.60
CA ASN A 103 10.74 6.52 6.29
C ASN A 103 10.20 6.36 4.84
N ALA A 104 10.99 6.71 3.83
CA ALA A 104 10.60 6.56 2.41
C ALA A 104 10.75 5.11 1.88
N ILE A 105 11.63 4.29 2.47
CA ILE A 105 12.06 2.99 1.91
C ILE A 105 11.07 1.83 2.16
N HIS A 106 10.12 1.97 3.10
CA HIS A 106 9.23 0.85 3.47
C HIS A 106 8.00 0.72 2.56
N TRP A 107 7.63 1.78 1.82
CA TRP A 107 6.35 1.85 1.13
C TRP A 107 6.33 1.11 -0.22
N GLY A 108 7.38 1.23 -1.04
CA GLY A 108 7.40 0.64 -2.39
C GLY A 108 7.28 -0.89 -2.40
N CYS A 109 7.93 -1.57 -1.45
CA CYS A 109 7.98 -3.03 -1.40
C CYS A 109 6.72 -3.65 -0.78
N LYS A 110 6.08 -3.00 0.22
CA LYS A 110 4.90 -3.56 0.93
C LYS A 110 3.54 -3.11 0.42
N SER A 111 3.42 -1.94 -0.22
CA SER A 111 2.11 -1.41 -0.61
C SER A 111 1.68 -1.81 -2.02
N HIS A 112 2.63 -2.01 -2.95
CA HIS A 112 2.32 -2.14 -4.38
C HIS A 112 3.01 -3.32 -5.09
N ASN A 113 3.63 -4.24 -4.34
CA ASN A 113 4.33 -5.41 -4.91
C ASN A 113 5.29 -5.00 -6.05
N LEU A 114 5.99 -3.86 -5.90
CA LEU A 114 7.04 -3.47 -6.83
C LEU A 114 8.19 -4.45 -6.65
N HIS A 115 8.33 -5.40 -7.57
CA HIS A 115 9.55 -6.17 -7.70
C HIS A 115 10.66 -5.21 -8.16
N PHE A 116 11.51 -4.81 -7.22
CA PHE A 116 12.79 -4.18 -7.51
C PHE A 116 13.68 -5.27 -8.10
N LEU A 117 14.05 -5.14 -9.37
CA LEU A 117 15.04 -6.01 -9.98
C LEU A 117 16.39 -5.68 -9.31
N MET A 118 16.72 -6.41 -8.25
CA MET A 118 18.04 -6.36 -7.62
C MET A 118 19.00 -7.09 -8.57
N HIS A 119 19.67 -6.37 -9.47
CA HIS A 119 20.87 -6.94 -10.08
C HIS A 119 21.99 -6.94 -9.04
N GLY A 120 22.65 -8.10 -8.96
CA GLY A 120 23.46 -8.55 -7.84
C GLY A 120 24.73 -7.75 -7.60
N ARG A 121 25.21 -7.92 -6.36
CA ARG A 121 26.62 -7.71 -5.98
C ARG A 121 27.54 -8.41 -6.99
N HIS A 122 28.50 -7.68 -7.52
CA HIS A 122 29.78 -8.25 -7.88
C HIS A 122 30.83 -7.48 -7.07
N GLU A 123 31.27 -8.10 -5.96
CA GLU A 123 32.59 -7.80 -5.40
C GLU A 123 33.62 -8.51 -6.28
N GLY A 124 34.72 -7.82 -6.56
CA GLY A 124 35.85 -8.31 -7.34
C GLY A 124 36.45 -7.15 -8.13
N ASP A 125 37.40 -6.42 -7.56
CA ASP A 125 38.83 -6.81 -7.52
C ASP A 125 39.47 -6.27 -6.22
#